data_AF-A0A0D9X7H0-F1
#
_entry.id   AF-A0A0D9X7H0-F1
#
_cell.length_a   1.000
_cell.length_b   1.000
_cell.length_c   1.000
_cell.angle_alpha   90.00
_cell.angle_beta   90.00
_cell.angle_gamma   90.00
#
_symmetry.space_group_name_H-M   'P 1'
#
loop_
_entity.id
_entity.type
_entity.pdbx_description
1 polymer ?
#
loop_
_entity_poly.entity_id
_entity_poly.type
_entity_poly.pdbx_seq_one_letter_code
_entity_poly.pdbx_strand_id
1 'polypeptide(L)'
;MEVFVIVSVVMLLVLGALFVIPKSRNKGNAKQASSNTSAKTFRSYTKEEISAHNTRTDCWVIIKDKVYDVTSYVEEHPGGDAILNNAGGDSTEGFFGLTLRRARLTI
;
A
#
# COMPACT_ATOMS: atom_id res chain seq x y z
N MET A 1 1.01 57.28 -0.84
CA MET A 1 1.89 56.24 -0.26
C MET A 1 1.15 55.30 0.69
N GLU A 2 0.09 55.75 1.38
CA GLU A 2 -0.63 54.95 2.38
C GLU A 2 -1.46 53.78 1.79
N VAL A 3 -2.06 53.94 0.60
CA VAL A 3 -2.89 52.90 -0.04
C VAL A 3 -2.07 51.66 -0.43
N PHE A 4 -0.82 51.83 -0.85
CA PHE A 4 0.06 50.70 -1.21
C PHE A 4 0.48 49.86 0.00
N VAL A 5 0.60 50.49 1.18
CA VAL A 5 0.93 49.81 2.45
C VAL A 5 -0.25 48.98 2.94
N ILE A 6 -1.48 49.48 2.80
CA ILE A 6 -2.68 48.76 3.20
C ILE A 6 -2.90 47.54 2.30
N VAL A 7 -2.70 47.69 0.98
CA VAL A 7 -2.87 46.58 0.02
C VAL A 7 -1.85 45.47 0.26
N SER A 8 -0.60 45.79 0.57
CA SER A 8 0.43 44.77 0.86
C SER A 8 0.18 44.03 2.18
N VAL A 9 -0.27 44.73 3.21
CA VAL A 9 -0.62 44.12 4.51
C VAL A 9 -1.84 43.20 4.35
N VAL A 10 -2.88 43.63 3.63
CA VAL A 10 -4.08 42.80 3.39
C VAL A 10 -3.76 41.58 2.52
N MET A 11 -2.92 41.70 1.50
CA MET A 11 -2.52 40.56 0.65
C MET A 11 -1.72 39.51 1.45
N LEU A 12 -0.83 39.93 2.35
CA LEU A 12 -0.08 39.03 3.22
C LEU A 12 -0.97 38.30 4.24
N LEU A 13 -2.01 38.96 4.76
CA LEU A 13 -2.98 38.34 5.67
C LEU A 13 -3.88 37.31 4.95
N VAL A 14 -4.30 37.59 3.71
CA VAL A 14 -5.15 36.68 2.92
C VAL A 14 -4.35 35.46 2.44
N LEU A 15 -3.09 35.62 2.04
CA LEU A 15 -2.20 34.50 1.71
C LEU A 15 -1.82 33.68 2.96
N GLY A 16 -1.62 34.33 4.11
CA GLY A 16 -1.37 33.67 5.38
C GLY A 16 -2.53 32.77 5.84
N ALA A 17 -3.78 33.18 5.58
CA ALA A 17 -4.97 32.41 5.95
C ALA A 17 -5.16 31.13 5.12
N LEU A 18 -4.63 31.07 3.88
CA LEU A 18 -4.60 29.84 3.07
C LEU A 18 -3.55 28.83 3.55
N PHE A 19 -2.49 29.28 4.24
CA PHE A 19 -1.45 28.41 4.80
C PHE A 19 -1.92 27.67 6.07
N VAL A 20 -3.01 28.14 6.71
CA VAL A 20 -3.60 27.55 7.93
C VAL A 20 -4.74 26.56 7.57
N ILE A 21 -4.64 25.87 6.44
CA ILE A 21 -5.46 24.67 6.20
C ILE A 21 -4.57 23.46 6.55
N PRO A 22 -4.65 22.92 7.78
CA PRO A 22 -4.00 21.66 8.07
C PRO A 22 -4.66 20.59 7.19
N LYS A 23 -3.87 20.05 6.25
CA LYS A 23 -4.26 18.90 5.43
C LYS A 23 -4.73 17.79 6.37
N SER A 24 -6.04 17.54 6.36
CA SER A 24 -6.70 16.51 7.14
C SER A 24 -5.98 15.19 6.94
N ARG A 25 -5.30 14.75 8.00
CA ARG A 25 -4.49 13.54 8.03
C ARG A 25 -5.47 12.37 8.14
N ASN A 26 -5.69 11.65 7.03
CA ASN A 26 -6.44 10.40 7.02
C ASN A 26 -5.77 9.45 8.01
N LYS A 27 -6.53 9.07 9.05
CA LYS A 27 -6.06 8.41 10.26
C LYS A 27 -5.93 6.91 9.98
N GLY A 28 -4.91 6.56 9.20
CA GLY A 28 -4.36 5.20 9.18
C GLY A 28 -3.82 4.84 10.56
N ASN A 29 -4.25 3.71 11.07
CA ASN A 29 -4.13 3.21 12.43
C ASN A 29 -2.66 3.18 12.93
N ALA A 30 -2.26 4.18 13.70
CA ALA A 30 -1.01 4.19 14.46
C ALA A 30 -1.22 3.50 15.82
N LYS A 31 -0.87 2.21 15.89
CA LYS A 31 -0.45 1.46 17.08
C LYS A 31 0.60 0.46 16.59
N GLN A 32 1.80 0.28 17.14
CA GLN A 32 2.34 0.61 18.45
C GLN A 32 3.86 0.34 18.36
N ALA A 33 4.68 1.22 18.93
CA ALA A 33 6.05 0.87 19.30
C ALA A 33 6.03 0.19 20.68
N SER A 34 6.80 -0.89 20.80
CA SER A 34 7.35 -1.52 22.02
C SER A 34 6.38 -2.21 23.01
N SER A 35 6.39 -3.54 23.02
CA SER A 35 6.66 -4.33 24.25
C SER A 35 6.85 -5.82 23.91
N ASN A 36 7.92 -6.39 24.45
CA ASN A 36 8.34 -7.77 24.27
C ASN A 36 7.31 -8.77 24.84
N THR A 37 6.66 -9.53 23.96
CA THR A 37 6.18 -10.90 24.17
C THR A 37 5.94 -11.47 22.78
N SER A 38 6.70 -12.48 22.37
CA SER A 38 6.64 -13.14 21.06
C SER A 38 5.36 -13.99 20.88
N ALA A 39 4.20 -13.37 21.11
CA ALA A 39 2.95 -13.85 20.56
C ALA A 39 2.91 -13.37 19.10
N LYS A 40 3.10 -14.30 18.17
CA LYS A 40 2.99 -14.06 16.73
C LYS A 40 1.55 -13.66 16.42
N THR A 41 1.22 -12.38 16.53
CA THR A 41 -0.09 -11.84 16.17
C THR A 41 -0.29 -12.02 14.68
N PHE A 42 -1.18 -12.94 14.29
CA PHE A 42 -1.60 -13.08 12.90
C PHE A 42 -2.46 -11.86 12.54
N ARG A 43 -1.97 -11.03 11.62
CA ARG A 43 -2.73 -9.92 11.04
C ARG A 43 -3.61 -10.47 9.92
N SER A 44 -4.91 -10.23 10.01
CA SER A 44 -5.87 -10.49 8.95
C SER A 44 -6.03 -9.25 8.08
N TYR A 45 -6.11 -9.44 6.77
CA TYR A 45 -6.30 -8.37 5.79
C TYR A 45 -7.55 -8.66 4.98
N THR A 46 -8.26 -7.62 4.55
CA THR A 46 -9.36 -7.79 3.59
C THR A 46 -8.83 -7.72 2.17
N LYS A 47 -9.60 -8.23 1.20
CA LYS A 47 -9.19 -8.20 -0.21
C LYS A 47 -9.09 -6.76 -0.73
N GLU A 48 -9.98 -5.88 -0.25
CA GLU A 48 -10.00 -4.47 -0.61
C GLU A 48 -8.75 -3.75 -0.11
N GLU A 49 -8.30 -4.05 1.11
CA GLU A 49 -7.04 -3.53 1.66
C GLU A 49 -5.85 -3.95 0.80
N ILE A 50 -5.76 -5.23 0.46
CA ILE A 50 -4.67 -5.78 -0.37
C ILE A 50 -4.70 -5.18 -1.78
N SER A 51 -5.88 -4.94 -2.35
CA SER A 51 -6.02 -4.40 -3.71
C SER A 51 -5.43 -3.01 -3.91
N ALA A 52 -5.24 -2.24 -2.83
CA ALA A 52 -4.58 -0.95 -2.87
C ALA A 52 -3.07 -1.05 -3.10
N HIS A 53 -2.46 -2.20 -2.78
CA HIS A 53 -1.02 -2.46 -2.88
C HIS A 53 -0.68 -3.11 -4.23
N ASN A 54 -0.93 -2.39 -5.31
CA ASN A 54 -0.85 -2.88 -6.69
C ASN A 54 0.18 -2.18 -7.58
N THR A 55 1.17 -1.51 -6.98
CA THR A 55 2.17 -0.73 -7.72
C THR A 55 3.57 -1.32 -7.58
N ARG A 56 4.49 -0.97 -8.48
CA ARG A 56 5.89 -1.44 -8.43
C ARG A 56 6.59 -1.12 -7.10
N THR A 57 6.28 0.03 -6.51
CA THR A 57 6.85 0.49 -5.24
C THR A 57 6.04 0.10 -4.01
N ASP A 58 4.91 -0.60 -4.20
CA ASP A 58 4.01 -1.07 -3.15
C ASP A 58 3.19 -2.24 -3.73
N CYS A 59 3.79 -3.44 -3.69
CA CYS A 59 3.29 -4.63 -4.37
C CYS A 59 3.05 -5.75 -3.37
N TRP A 60 1.78 -6.06 -3.10
CA TRP A 60 1.40 -7.19 -2.27
C TRP A 60 0.70 -8.25 -3.11
N VAL A 61 0.86 -9.51 -2.72
CA VAL A 61 0.23 -10.65 -3.40
C VAL A 61 -0.33 -11.64 -2.39
N ILE A 62 -1.38 -12.35 -2.79
CA ILE A 62 -1.97 -13.43 -2.02
C ILE A 62 -1.49 -14.75 -2.63
N ILE A 63 -0.94 -15.64 -1.79
CA ILE A 63 -0.54 -16.99 -2.18
C ILE A 63 -1.09 -17.97 -1.14
N LYS A 64 -2.02 -18.85 -1.55
CA LYS A 64 -2.72 -19.80 -0.65
C LYS A 64 -3.29 -19.12 0.60
N ASP A 65 -4.11 -18.10 0.40
CA ASP A 65 -4.79 -17.32 1.45
C ASP A 65 -3.86 -16.60 2.44
N LYS A 66 -2.57 -16.44 2.08
CA LYS A 66 -1.60 -15.68 2.85
C LYS A 66 -1.15 -14.46 2.06
N VAL A 67 -1.03 -13.34 2.77
CA VAL A 67 -0.60 -12.06 2.19
C VAL A 67 0.91 -11.94 2.31
N TYR A 68 1.55 -11.55 1.21
CA TYR A 68 2.98 -11.32 1.13
C TYR A 68 3.23 -9.93 0.56
N ASP A 69 4.04 -9.14 1.26
CA ASP A 69 4.66 -7.94 0.70
C ASP A 69 5.88 -8.37 -0.10
N VAL A 70 5.83 -8.16 -1.41
CA VAL A 70 6.90 -8.53 -2.35
C VAL A 70 7.55 -7.30 -2.96
N THR A 71 7.30 -6.11 -2.41
CA THR A 71 7.80 -4.83 -2.94
C THR A 71 9.31 -4.84 -3.18
N SER A 72 10.09 -5.36 -2.22
CA SER A 72 11.55 -5.44 -2.35
C SER A 72 12.03 -6.48 -3.36
N TYR A 73 11.17 -7.40 -3.77
CA TYR A 73 11.50 -8.49 -4.68
C TYR A 73 11.09 -8.21 -6.13
N VAL A 74 10.30 -7.16 -6.38
CA VAL A 74 9.79 -6.86 -7.73
C VAL A 74 10.91 -6.74 -8.77
N GLU A 75 12.02 -6.08 -8.44
CA GLU A 75 13.15 -5.90 -9.37
C GLU A 75 14.02 -7.16 -9.52
N GLU A 76 14.00 -8.05 -8.54
CA GLU A 76 14.78 -9.30 -8.55
C GLU A 76 14.00 -10.47 -9.14
N HIS A 77 12.72 -10.26 -9.44
CA HIS A 77 11.84 -11.31 -9.94
C HIS A 77 12.34 -11.84 -11.30
N PRO A 78 12.69 -13.13 -11.42
CA PRO A 78 13.21 -13.70 -12.68
C PRO A 78 12.25 -13.62 -13.86
N GLY A 79 10.94 -13.53 -13.58
CA GLY A 79 9.90 -13.31 -14.60
C GLY A 79 9.68 -11.83 -14.95
N GLY A 80 10.51 -10.93 -14.42
CA GLY A 80 10.40 -9.49 -14.58
C GLY A 80 9.02 -8.96 -14.16
N ASP A 81 8.44 -8.11 -15.01
CA ASP A 81 7.18 -7.42 -14.77
C ASP A 81 5.97 -8.35 -14.64
N ALA A 82 6.11 -9.64 -14.93
CA ALA A 82 5.04 -10.62 -14.76
C ALA A 82 4.52 -10.71 -13.30
N ILE A 83 5.34 -10.31 -12.31
CA ILE A 83 4.89 -10.21 -10.91
C ILE A 83 3.79 -9.16 -10.71
N LEU A 84 3.77 -8.11 -11.54
CA LEU A 84 2.83 -7.00 -11.43
C LEU A 84 1.45 -7.34 -11.99
N ASN A 85 1.32 -8.38 -12.80
CA ASN A 85 0.05 -8.78 -13.42
C ASN A 85 -1.05 -9.10 -12.40
N ASN A 86 -0.66 -9.56 -11.21
CA ASN A 86 -1.56 -9.91 -10.11
C ASN A 86 -1.23 -9.13 -8.82
N ALA A 87 -0.57 -7.97 -8.94
CA ALA A 87 -0.30 -7.10 -7.80
C ALA A 87 -1.61 -6.63 -7.16
N GLY A 88 -1.67 -6.65 -5.83
CA GLY A 88 -2.87 -6.41 -5.04
C GLY A 88 -3.90 -7.55 -5.10
N GLY A 89 -3.52 -8.73 -5.60
CA GLY A 89 -4.45 -9.83 -5.87
C GLY A 89 -3.90 -11.22 -5.58
N ASP A 90 -4.69 -12.24 -5.95
CA ASP A 90 -4.30 -13.65 -5.81
C ASP A 90 -3.36 -14.08 -6.93
N SER A 91 -2.14 -14.45 -6.54
CA SER A 91 -1.07 -14.91 -7.42
C SER A 91 -0.78 -16.41 -7.25
N THR A 92 -1.64 -17.15 -6.54
CA THR A 92 -1.46 -18.58 -6.25
C THR A 92 -1.27 -19.40 -7.52
N GLU A 93 -2.08 -19.17 -8.55
CA GLU A 93 -1.97 -19.91 -9.82
C GLU A 93 -0.67 -19.59 -10.56
N GLY A 94 -0.27 -18.32 -10.60
CA GLY A 94 1.00 -17.91 -11.20
C GLY A 94 2.22 -18.46 -10.44
N PHE A 95 2.14 -18.54 -9.11
CA PHE A 95 3.23 -18.99 -8.25
C PHE A 95 3.46 -20.52 -8.34
N PHE A 96 2.41 -21.33 -8.31
CA PHE A 96 2.55 -22.80 -8.37
C PHE A 96 2.59 -23.35 -9.82
N GLY A 97 2.23 -22.53 -10.80
CA GLY A 97 2.08 -22.96 -12.18
C GLY A 97 1.02 -24.06 -12.35
N LEU A 98 0.89 -24.56 -13.58
CA LEU A 98 -0.06 -25.63 -13.95
C LEU A 98 0.20 -26.98 -13.26
N THR A 99 1.22 -27.08 -12.42
CA THR A 99 1.84 -28.33 -11.98
C THR A 99 1.00 -29.14 -10.98
N LEU A 100 0.01 -28.56 -10.29
CA LEU A 100 -0.72 -29.28 -9.22
C LEU A 100 -2.23 -29.44 -9.43
N ARG A 101 -2.81 -29.02 -10.55
CA ARG A 101 -4.26 -29.19 -10.81
C ARG A 101 -4.65 -30.45 -11.60
N ARG A 102 -3.68 -31.24 -12.11
CA ARG A 102 -3.96 -32.44 -12.95
C ARG A 102 -3.51 -33.78 -12.37
N ALA A 103 -3.34 -33.90 -11.06
CA ALA A 103 -3.14 -35.20 -10.40
C ALA A 103 -4.29 -35.59 -9.46
N ARG A 104 -5.49 -35.05 -9.66
CA ARG A 104 -6.71 -35.71 -9.16
C ARG A 104 -7.04 -36.86 -10.13
N LEU A 105 -6.27 -37.94 -10.02
CA LEU A 105 -6.69 -39.23 -10.58
C LEU A 105 -8.06 -39.52 -9.97
N THR A 106 -9.08 -39.33 -10.79
CA THR A 106 -10.37 -39.96 -10.55
C THR A 106 -10.38 -41.10 -11.55
N ILE A 107 -10.26 -42.31 -10.99
CA ILE A 107 -10.29 -43.65 -11.59
C ILE A 107 -9.17 -44.00 -12.56
#